data_AF-A0AAT9L776-F1
#
_entry.id   AF-A0AAT9L776-F1
#
_cell.length_a   1.000
_cell.length_b   1.000
_cell.length_c   1.000
_cell.angle_alpha   90.00
_cell.angle_beta   90.00
_cell.angle_gamma   90.00
#
_symmetry.space_group_name_H-M   'P 1'
#
loop_
_entity.id
_entity.type
_entity.pdbx_description
1 polymer ?
#
loop_
_entity_poly.entity_id
_entity_poly.type
_entity_poly.pdbx_seq_one_letter_code
_entity_poly.pdbx_strand_id
1 'polypeptide(L)'
;MDPVIVVGAGPVGLTLSLALAAQGVPCVLLDEGPGTEEVRLARTVVLREDTADLVERLGAARLEKDGLRWSGWRSMRRKQLVRDVPLGSGSGASVDEDAPPLPAPLHIPQHALASALRAAVAAAPLVKLVELSRVDTLEQDRDGITVHTKEPGATWWRGSYLVGCDGARSTVRKLLDIRFPGRTAVERHAVAALRADLPWPGEAVLHRQPPWRTGGAEVGARPLPGGVWRLDWLLPPRGELVTPDALITRIRDSLAGWCGETPPYELLDTGVHTLHHRLARRWRVQRAFLAGDAAHLLGALGTQGLDEGIRDAENLAWKLAHAWHHSGGADLLLDSYPAERRAAVAARLRAADQSLPILRGGGGLRTLVPGAARSHDTLLADGHLGCGALGAPPSYTHSPLAPPHAEAHTTVGTPPGAPVADVRVTAPDGTAVRLRERLGQGHPLVILVAPGTGVWDRRHWLTAGIMPRLAEAVEALPSTAELLVTESYPGASAHTVLLVRPDGHLVAAFAGVRPAELFAAARAALGGPPGAGSDGGSAERGDGESGDGKSDGDERGAARAPGPRERVHADRTARIN
;
A
#
# COMPACT_ATOMS: atom_id res chain seq x y z
N MET A 1 5.19 -23.12 14.20
CA MET A 1 5.61 -22.08 13.24
C MET A 1 6.50 -21.10 13.96
N ASP A 2 7.66 -20.78 13.37
CA ASP A 2 8.59 -19.79 13.91
C ASP A 2 8.06 -18.37 13.69
N PRO A 3 8.51 -17.35 14.45
CA PRO A 3 8.08 -15.96 14.24
C PRO A 3 8.40 -15.44 12.83
N VAL A 4 7.77 -14.34 12.43
CA VAL A 4 8.18 -13.61 11.22
C VAL A 4 9.34 -12.67 11.57
N ILE A 5 10.41 -12.68 10.79
CA ILE A 5 11.53 -11.73 10.95
C ILE A 5 11.25 -10.49 10.11
N VAL A 6 11.30 -9.31 10.71
CA VAL A 6 11.25 -8.03 10.01
C VAL A 6 12.60 -7.34 10.21
N VAL A 7 13.22 -6.86 9.12
CA VAL A 7 14.53 -6.21 9.16
C VAL A 7 14.38 -4.73 8.83
N GLY A 8 14.71 -3.85 9.78
CA GLY A 8 14.60 -2.41 9.71
C GLY A 8 13.40 -1.86 10.48
N ALA A 9 13.65 -1.17 11.60
CA ALA A 9 12.66 -0.51 12.44
C ALA A 9 12.37 0.93 12.00
N GLY A 10 12.34 1.18 10.68
CA GLY A 10 11.71 2.37 10.12
C GLY A 10 10.18 2.27 10.17
N PRO A 11 9.43 3.33 9.81
CA PRO A 11 7.98 3.33 9.96
C PRO A 11 7.28 2.16 9.24
N VAL A 12 7.76 1.75 8.05
CA VAL A 12 7.20 0.58 7.33
C VAL A 12 7.39 -0.74 8.10
N GLY A 13 8.58 -0.97 8.66
CA GLY A 13 8.87 -2.18 9.44
C GLY A 13 8.10 -2.22 10.76
N LEU A 14 8.01 -1.08 11.46
CA LEU A 14 7.21 -0.94 12.67
C LEU A 14 5.72 -1.21 12.39
N THR A 15 5.17 -0.61 11.33
CA THR A 15 3.78 -0.84 10.91
C THR A 15 3.53 -2.31 10.55
N LEU A 16 4.44 -2.95 9.82
CA LEU A 16 4.31 -4.37 9.48
C LEU A 16 4.32 -5.27 10.71
N SER A 17 5.25 -5.03 11.65
CA SER A 17 5.33 -5.79 12.90
C SER A 17 4.05 -5.65 13.74
N LEU A 18 3.51 -4.44 13.85
CA LEU A 18 2.23 -4.20 14.53
C LEU A 18 1.06 -4.86 13.81
N ALA A 19 1.00 -4.79 12.48
CA ALA A 19 -0.06 -5.41 11.69
C ALA A 19 -0.04 -6.95 11.74
N LEU A 20 1.14 -7.55 11.88
CA LEU A 20 1.29 -8.98 12.16
C LEU A 20 0.84 -9.33 13.58
N ALA A 21 1.24 -8.53 14.58
CA ALA A 21 0.83 -8.72 15.97
C ALA A 21 -0.68 -8.57 16.16
N ALA A 22 -1.32 -7.62 15.47
CA ALA A 22 -2.77 -7.44 15.45
C ALA A 22 -3.53 -8.66 14.90
N GLN A 23 -2.84 -9.52 14.15
CA GLN A 23 -3.37 -10.78 13.60
C GLN A 23 -2.82 -12.01 14.35
N GLY A 24 -2.27 -11.81 15.55
CA GLY A 24 -1.80 -12.91 16.40
C GLY A 24 -0.49 -13.56 15.95
N VAL A 25 0.29 -12.93 15.06
CA VAL A 25 1.56 -13.49 14.59
C VAL A 25 2.74 -12.89 15.35
N PRO A 26 3.55 -13.72 16.04
CA PRO A 26 4.76 -13.24 16.69
C PRO A 26 5.81 -12.82 15.66
N CYS A 27 6.51 -11.72 15.93
CA CYS A 27 7.59 -11.24 15.07
C CYS A 27 8.83 -10.78 15.83
N VAL A 28 9.98 -10.93 15.17
CA VAL A 28 11.26 -10.39 15.62
C VAL A 28 11.63 -9.25 14.68
N LEU A 29 11.72 -8.04 15.21
CA LEU A 29 12.09 -6.83 14.48
C LEU A 29 13.56 -6.51 14.76
N LEU A 30 14.42 -6.70 13.76
CA LEU A 30 15.85 -6.43 13.84
C LEU A 30 16.16 -5.05 13.26
N ASP A 31 16.88 -4.21 14.00
CA ASP A 31 17.32 -2.90 13.50
C ASP A 31 18.82 -2.70 13.71
N GLU A 32 19.52 -2.12 12.74
CA GLU A 32 20.96 -1.85 12.88
C GLU A 32 21.24 -0.65 13.79
N GLY A 33 20.27 0.23 14.00
CA GLY A 33 20.41 1.44 14.78
C GLY A 33 20.13 1.23 16.27
N PRO A 34 20.48 2.22 17.11
CA PRO A 34 20.27 2.21 18.57
C PRO A 34 18.82 2.61 18.96
N GLY A 35 17.88 2.63 18.02
CA GLY A 35 16.49 3.00 18.28
C GLY A 35 16.17 4.49 18.46
N THR A 36 17.18 5.35 18.57
CA THR A 36 16.97 6.80 18.68
C THR A 36 16.69 7.42 17.31
N GLU A 37 15.53 8.07 17.18
CA GLU A 37 15.16 8.82 15.97
C GLU A 37 15.73 10.25 16.04
N GLU A 38 16.44 10.66 14.99
CA GLU A 38 16.93 12.04 14.85
C GLU A 38 15.73 12.97 14.61
N VAL A 39 15.60 14.00 15.46
CA VAL A 39 14.52 15.00 15.33
C VAL A 39 14.79 15.88 14.11
N ARG A 40 14.04 15.63 13.03
CA ARG A 40 14.11 16.37 11.76
C ARG A 40 12.75 16.90 11.38
N LEU A 41 12.54 18.20 11.60
CA LEU A 41 11.26 18.88 11.33
C LEU A 41 11.05 19.13 9.83
N ALA A 42 12.12 19.25 9.04
CA ALA A 42 12.02 19.39 7.59
C ALA A 42 11.73 18.05 6.89
N ARG A 43 11.91 16.91 7.60
CA ARG A 43 11.59 15.56 7.11
C ARG A 43 10.17 15.18 7.54
N THR A 44 9.22 15.42 6.65
CA THR A 44 7.79 15.17 6.90
C THR A 44 7.21 14.14 5.96
N VAL A 45 6.04 13.62 6.33
CA VAL A 45 5.26 12.66 5.56
C VAL A 45 3.82 13.12 5.51
N VAL A 46 3.15 12.84 4.40
CA VAL A 46 1.71 13.08 4.24
C VAL A 46 1.05 11.72 4.14
N LEU A 47 0.29 11.35 5.17
CA LEU A 47 -0.50 10.12 5.21
C LEU A 47 -1.89 10.42 4.68
N ARG A 48 -2.38 9.54 3.81
CA ARG A 48 -3.80 9.56 3.41
C ARG A 48 -4.66 9.11 4.61
N GLU A 49 -5.93 9.45 4.60
CA GLU A 49 -6.86 9.10 5.68
C GLU A 49 -6.85 7.59 5.96
N ASP A 50 -6.80 6.77 4.91
CA ASP A 50 -6.80 5.32 5.05
C ASP A 50 -5.58 4.77 5.79
N THR A 51 -4.38 5.26 5.45
CA THR A 51 -3.12 4.86 6.10
C THR A 51 -2.94 5.52 7.47
N ALA A 52 -3.45 6.74 7.67
CA ALA A 52 -3.46 7.40 8.96
C ALA A 52 -4.26 6.59 9.98
N ASP A 53 -5.51 6.25 9.70
CA ASP A 53 -6.28 5.53 10.71
C ASP A 53 -5.87 4.04 10.81
N LEU A 54 -5.18 3.48 9.78
CA LEU A 54 -4.49 2.20 9.93
C LEU A 54 -3.43 2.28 11.04
N VAL A 55 -2.53 3.25 11.00
CA VAL A 55 -1.46 3.33 12.02
C VAL A 55 -2.01 3.69 13.40
N GLU A 56 -3.07 4.48 13.49
CA GLU A 56 -3.77 4.76 14.76
C GLU A 56 -4.40 3.50 15.35
N ARG A 57 -5.10 2.70 14.52
CA ARG A 57 -5.66 1.41 14.92
C ARG A 57 -4.59 0.43 15.41
N LEU A 58 -3.40 0.50 14.85
CA LEU A 58 -2.24 -0.30 15.28
C LEU A 58 -1.60 0.22 16.58
N GLY A 59 -2.17 1.25 17.22
CA GLY A 59 -1.77 1.76 18.53
C GLY A 59 -0.86 2.99 18.47
N ALA A 60 -0.57 3.55 17.29
CA ALA A 60 0.20 4.79 17.18
C ALA A 60 -0.68 5.98 17.63
N ALA A 61 -0.63 6.29 18.92
CA ALA A 61 -1.40 7.38 19.50
C ALA A 61 -0.83 8.77 19.13
N ARG A 62 -1.65 9.81 19.33
CA ARG A 62 -1.27 11.25 19.27
C ARG A 62 -0.87 11.78 17.89
N LEU A 63 -1.21 11.09 16.81
CA LEU A 63 -0.88 11.58 15.46
C LEU A 63 -1.53 12.93 15.14
N GLU A 64 -2.75 13.19 15.62
CA GLU A 64 -3.42 14.50 15.45
C GLU A 64 -2.82 15.62 16.32
N LYS A 65 -2.07 15.28 17.38
CA LYS A 65 -1.38 16.27 18.20
C LYS A 65 -0.09 16.74 17.51
N ASP A 66 0.64 15.80 16.93
CA ASP A 66 1.96 16.06 16.34
C ASP A 66 1.89 16.31 14.82
N GLY A 67 0.75 16.00 14.19
CA GLY A 67 0.44 16.26 12.79
C GLY A 67 -0.74 17.21 12.60
N LEU A 68 -0.93 17.67 11.37
CA LEU A 68 -2.00 18.59 10.99
C LEU A 68 -2.74 18.03 9.77
N ARG A 69 -4.07 17.92 9.87
CA ARG A 69 -4.93 17.63 8.71
C ARG A 69 -5.13 18.90 7.90
N TRP A 70 -4.89 18.85 6.60
CA TRP A 70 -5.05 20.02 5.74
C TRP A 70 -6.53 20.40 5.61
N SER A 71 -6.84 21.70 5.67
CA SER A 71 -8.18 22.23 5.42
C SER A 71 -8.45 22.49 3.93
N GLY A 72 -7.39 22.53 3.12
CA GLY A 72 -7.49 22.82 1.70
C GLY A 72 -6.18 22.68 0.94
N TRP A 73 -6.29 22.73 -0.38
CA TRP A 73 -5.17 22.73 -1.32
C TRP A 73 -5.30 23.86 -2.34
N ARG A 74 -4.29 24.72 -2.41
CA ARG A 74 -4.17 25.77 -3.42
C ARG A 74 -3.08 25.46 -4.43
N SER A 75 -3.44 25.58 -5.70
CA SER A 75 -2.47 25.62 -6.80
C SER A 75 -2.39 27.05 -7.33
N MET A 76 -1.21 27.65 -7.21
CA MET A 76 -0.94 28.99 -7.71
C MET A 76 0.01 28.93 -8.91
N ARG A 77 -0.20 29.82 -9.88
CA ARG A 77 0.72 30.03 -10.99
C ARG A 77 0.95 31.52 -11.20
N ARG A 78 2.21 31.95 -11.17
CA ARG A 78 2.59 33.38 -11.25
C ARG A 78 1.90 34.20 -10.13
N LYS A 79 0.85 34.95 -10.44
CA LYS A 79 0.07 35.72 -9.44
C LYS A 79 -1.38 35.24 -9.34
N GLN A 80 -1.72 34.15 -10.02
CA GLN A 80 -3.10 33.68 -10.16
C GLN A 80 -3.32 32.39 -9.36
N LEU A 81 -4.45 32.33 -8.66
CA LEU A 81 -5.00 31.10 -8.12
C LEU A 81 -5.58 30.27 -9.28
N VAL A 82 -5.02 29.09 -9.51
CA VAL A 82 -5.42 28.19 -10.61
C VAL A 82 -6.45 27.18 -10.13
N ARG A 83 -6.28 26.67 -8.91
CA ARG A 83 -7.17 25.68 -8.30
C ARG A 83 -7.21 25.91 -6.80
N ASP A 84 -8.40 25.81 -6.24
CA ASP A 84 -8.65 25.82 -4.80
C ASP A 84 -9.55 24.61 -4.50
N VAL A 85 -9.12 23.75 -3.58
CA VAL A 85 -9.82 22.52 -3.24
C VAL A 85 -9.97 22.48 -1.72
N PRO A 86 -11.19 22.70 -1.18
CA PRO A 86 -11.43 22.47 0.24
C PRO A 86 -11.29 20.97 0.55
N LEU A 87 -10.71 20.66 1.71
CA LEU A 87 -10.48 19.28 2.17
C LEU A 87 -11.17 19.03 3.50
N GLY A 88 -11.63 17.79 3.69
CA GLY A 88 -12.36 17.36 4.88
C GLY A 88 -13.85 17.69 4.86
N SER A 89 -14.56 17.24 5.90
CA SER A 89 -16.03 17.28 5.99
C SER A 89 -16.61 18.66 6.38
N GLY A 90 -15.81 19.74 6.31
CA GLY A 90 -16.18 21.08 6.78
C GLY A 90 -16.58 22.03 5.65
N SER A 91 -17.89 22.22 5.45
CA SER A 91 -18.59 23.39 4.88
C SER A 91 -17.80 24.35 3.95
N GLY A 92 -17.19 23.83 2.88
CA GLY A 92 -16.65 24.62 1.78
C GLY A 92 -17.30 24.15 0.48
N ALA A 93 -18.14 25.00 -0.13
CA ALA A 93 -18.89 24.71 -1.34
C ALA A 93 -18.02 24.04 -2.42
N SER A 94 -18.26 22.76 -2.68
CA SER A 94 -17.81 22.12 -3.90
C SER A 94 -18.59 22.72 -5.07
N VAL A 95 -17.91 22.95 -6.19
CA VAL A 95 -18.50 23.48 -7.43
C VAL A 95 -19.30 22.39 -8.18
N ASP A 96 -19.28 21.16 -7.65
CA ASP A 96 -20.15 20.05 -8.02
C ASP A 96 -20.88 19.58 -6.75
N GLU A 97 -22.20 19.77 -6.67
CA GLU A 97 -23.03 19.41 -5.51
C GLU A 97 -23.14 17.88 -5.28
N ASP A 98 -22.71 17.06 -6.24
CA ASP A 98 -22.90 15.59 -6.24
C ASP A 98 -21.66 14.78 -5.85
N ALA A 99 -20.49 15.39 -5.64
CA ALA A 99 -19.25 14.68 -5.30
C ALA A 99 -18.90 14.84 -3.80
N PRO A 100 -18.66 13.75 -3.05
CA PRO A 100 -18.24 13.84 -1.66
C PRO A 100 -16.92 14.63 -1.53
N PRO A 101 -16.75 15.42 -0.45
CA PRO A 101 -15.52 16.18 -0.24
C PRO A 101 -14.31 15.25 -0.16
N LEU A 102 -13.18 15.69 -0.73
CA LEU A 102 -11.95 14.92 -0.68
C LEU A 102 -11.46 14.82 0.77
N PRO A 103 -11.03 13.62 1.21
CA PRO A 103 -10.59 13.41 2.58
C PRO A 103 -9.32 14.21 2.86
N ALA A 104 -9.23 14.76 4.07
CA ALA A 104 -8.10 15.57 4.50
C ALA A 104 -6.91 14.68 4.89
N PRO A 105 -5.78 14.76 4.17
CA PRO A 105 -4.60 13.99 4.53
C PRO A 105 -3.95 14.57 5.79
N LEU A 106 -3.25 13.70 6.53
CA LEU A 106 -2.51 14.07 7.72
C LEU A 106 -1.04 14.35 7.36
N HIS A 107 -0.57 15.57 7.63
CA HIS A 107 0.83 15.95 7.46
C HIS A 107 1.55 15.99 8.81
N ILE A 108 2.60 15.18 8.96
CA ILE A 108 3.28 14.97 10.25
C ILE A 108 4.81 14.89 10.03
N PRO A 109 5.64 15.35 10.99
CA PRO A 109 7.07 15.07 10.97
C PRO A 109 7.33 13.56 11.07
N GLN A 110 8.25 13.04 10.24
CA GLN A 110 8.48 11.58 10.17
C GLN A 110 8.95 11.00 11.50
N HIS A 111 9.78 11.73 12.25
CA HIS A 111 10.28 11.31 13.55
C HIS A 111 9.14 11.15 14.59
N ALA A 112 8.09 11.98 14.51
CA ALA A 112 6.93 11.87 15.39
C ALA A 112 6.12 10.61 15.09
N LEU A 113 5.87 10.32 13.80
CA LEU A 113 5.24 9.06 13.38
C LEU A 113 6.07 7.84 13.83
N ALA A 114 7.39 7.86 13.61
CA ALA A 114 8.28 6.78 14.03
C ALA A 114 8.26 6.57 15.55
N SER A 115 8.27 7.66 16.33
CA SER A 115 8.16 7.61 17.79
C SER A 115 6.84 6.99 18.26
N ALA A 116 5.71 7.41 17.67
CA ALA A 116 4.40 6.84 17.99
C ALA A 116 4.32 5.34 17.67
N LEU A 117 4.85 4.92 16.51
CA LEU A 117 4.91 3.51 16.12
C LEU A 117 5.85 2.69 17.02
N ARG A 118 6.99 3.24 17.44
CA ARG A 118 7.90 2.58 18.40
C ARG A 118 7.25 2.40 19.76
N ALA A 119 6.52 3.41 20.24
CA ALA A 119 5.75 3.30 21.48
C ALA A 119 4.68 2.20 21.39
N ALA A 120 3.99 2.10 20.25
CA ALA A 120 3.04 1.02 19.98
C ALA A 120 3.73 -0.36 19.97
N VAL A 121 4.91 -0.48 19.34
CA VAL A 121 5.70 -1.73 19.33
C VAL A 121 6.12 -2.13 20.74
N ALA A 122 6.56 -1.18 21.57
CA ALA A 122 6.93 -1.44 22.96
C ALA A 122 5.75 -1.95 23.81
N ALA A 123 4.51 -1.58 23.45
CA ALA A 123 3.29 -2.05 24.08
C ALA A 123 2.77 -3.38 23.49
N ALA A 124 3.32 -3.86 22.38
CA ALA A 124 2.85 -5.04 21.67
C ALA A 124 3.62 -6.31 22.10
N PRO A 125 3.02 -7.23 22.89
CA PRO A 125 3.74 -8.36 23.47
C PRO A 125 4.24 -9.40 22.43
N LEU A 126 3.65 -9.39 21.23
CA LEU A 126 4.03 -10.28 20.13
C LEU A 126 5.19 -9.74 19.28
N VAL A 127 5.68 -8.52 19.55
CA VAL A 127 6.78 -7.90 18.82
C VAL A 127 8.02 -7.86 19.68
N LYS A 128 9.07 -8.58 19.27
CA LYS A 128 10.39 -8.48 19.88
C LYS A 128 11.29 -7.56 19.05
N LEU A 129 11.46 -6.31 19.49
CA LEU A 129 12.43 -5.38 18.91
C LEU A 129 13.84 -5.70 19.42
N VAL A 130 14.79 -5.85 18.49
CA VAL A 130 16.22 -6.07 18.77
C VAL A 130 17.02 -5.02 18.02
N GLU A 131 17.60 -4.11 18.77
CA GLU A 131 18.38 -2.97 18.28
C GLU A 131 19.85 -3.34 18.17
N LEU A 132 20.63 -2.55 17.41
CA LEU A 132 22.04 -2.81 17.13
C LEU A 132 22.31 -4.17 16.46
N SER A 133 21.29 -4.75 15.83
CA SER A 133 21.28 -6.04 15.17
C SER A 133 21.39 -5.88 13.65
N ARG A 134 22.59 -5.57 13.17
CA ARG A 134 22.85 -5.50 11.72
C ARG A 134 22.91 -6.90 11.12
N VAL A 135 21.99 -7.18 10.19
CA VAL A 135 21.98 -8.40 9.38
C VAL A 135 23.25 -8.53 8.53
N ASP A 136 23.84 -9.72 8.50
CA ASP A 136 25.02 -10.05 7.72
C ASP A 136 24.73 -11.09 6.64
N THR A 137 24.15 -12.23 7.03
CA THR A 137 23.84 -13.34 6.11
C THR A 137 22.42 -13.84 6.33
N LEU A 138 21.86 -14.44 5.28
CA LEU A 138 20.56 -15.11 5.33
C LEU A 138 20.67 -16.45 4.61
N GLU A 139 19.99 -17.46 5.16
CA GLU A 139 19.90 -18.81 4.61
C GLU A 139 18.45 -19.26 4.64
N GLN A 140 17.99 -19.91 3.57
CA GLN A 140 16.61 -20.38 3.44
C GLN A 140 16.57 -21.88 3.26
N ASP A 141 15.58 -22.52 3.86
CA ASP A 141 15.25 -23.92 3.63
C ASP A 141 13.74 -24.07 3.40
N ARG A 142 13.29 -25.32 3.28
CA ARG A 142 11.88 -25.63 3.01
C ARG A 142 10.95 -25.18 4.13
N ASP A 143 11.44 -25.08 5.37
CA ASP A 143 10.65 -24.89 6.59
C ASP A 143 10.76 -23.45 7.14
N GLY A 144 11.77 -22.66 6.73
CA GLY A 144 11.96 -21.30 7.24
C GLY A 144 13.19 -20.57 6.69
N ILE A 145 13.56 -19.49 7.38
CA ILE A 145 14.71 -18.63 7.07
C ILE A 145 15.52 -18.34 8.33
N THR A 146 16.83 -18.46 8.21
CA THR A 146 17.81 -18.17 9.27
C THR A 146 18.58 -16.90 8.92
N VAL A 147 18.78 -16.01 9.89
CA VAL A 147 19.45 -14.72 9.74
C VAL A 147 20.55 -14.58 10.77
N HIS A 148 21.76 -14.22 10.33
CA HIS A 148 22.88 -13.93 11.23
C HIS A 148 23.10 -12.42 11.37
N THR A 149 23.40 -11.95 12.59
CA THR A 149 23.70 -10.54 12.89
C THR A 149 25.17 -10.35 13.32
N LYS A 150 25.72 -9.14 13.10
CA LYS A 150 27.14 -8.80 13.35
C LYS A 150 27.51 -8.45 14.81
N GLU A 151 26.69 -8.80 15.79
CA GLU A 151 26.93 -8.41 17.18
C GLU A 151 28.21 -9.04 17.79
N PRO A 152 28.77 -8.47 18.89
CA PRO A 152 29.83 -9.12 19.65
C PRO A 152 29.30 -10.42 20.28
N GLY A 153 29.46 -11.52 19.55
CA GLY A 153 28.79 -12.80 19.80
C GLY A 153 27.81 -13.07 18.65
N ALA A 154 28.24 -13.88 17.68
CA ALA A 154 27.44 -14.18 16.49
C ALA A 154 26.06 -14.71 16.91
N THR A 155 25.04 -13.88 16.76
CA THR A 155 23.66 -14.22 17.09
C THR A 155 22.93 -14.57 15.82
N TRP A 156 22.08 -15.61 15.87
CA TRP A 156 21.25 -16.03 14.75
C TRP A 156 19.78 -16.06 15.17
N TRP A 157 18.92 -15.78 14.20
CA TRP A 157 17.48 -15.72 14.35
C TRP A 157 16.83 -16.65 13.34
N ARG A 158 15.81 -17.39 13.77
CA ARG A 158 15.02 -18.26 12.91
C ARG A 158 13.60 -17.74 12.80
N GLY A 159 13.08 -17.74 11.59
CA GLY A 159 11.71 -17.33 11.31
C GLY A 159 11.06 -18.15 10.21
N SER A 160 9.73 -18.12 10.17
CA SER A 160 8.95 -18.76 9.09
C SER A 160 9.09 -18.00 7.77
N TYR A 161 9.22 -16.67 7.88
CA TYR A 161 9.34 -15.71 6.78
C TYR A 161 10.24 -14.55 7.21
N LEU A 162 10.79 -13.83 6.23
CA LEU A 162 11.56 -12.61 6.44
C LEU A 162 11.03 -11.48 5.56
N VAL A 163 10.94 -10.26 6.11
CA VAL A 163 10.62 -9.06 5.32
C VAL A 163 11.70 -8.00 5.52
N GLY A 164 12.37 -7.63 4.42
CA GLY A 164 13.29 -6.50 4.39
C GLY A 164 12.55 -5.17 4.28
N CYS A 165 12.58 -4.39 5.35
CA CYS A 165 12.09 -3.02 5.50
C CYS A 165 13.24 -2.04 5.78
N ASP A 166 14.48 -2.43 5.47
CA ASP A 166 15.76 -1.80 5.81
C ASP A 166 16.19 -0.69 4.82
N GLY A 167 15.19 0.00 4.25
CA GLY A 167 15.36 1.26 3.52
C GLY A 167 16.05 1.16 2.16
N ALA A 168 16.36 2.33 1.60
CA ALA A 168 16.88 2.46 0.24
C ALA A 168 18.18 1.67 -0.02
N ARG A 169 19.01 1.48 1.02
CA ARG A 169 20.28 0.76 0.96
C ARG A 169 20.20 -0.71 1.40
N SER A 170 18.97 -1.24 1.53
CA SER A 170 18.62 -2.58 1.98
C SER A 170 19.72 -3.62 1.80
N THR A 171 20.18 -4.16 2.92
CA THR A 171 21.06 -5.30 3.04
C THR A 171 20.32 -6.57 2.62
N VAL A 172 19.08 -6.76 3.06
CA VAL A 172 18.25 -7.93 2.69
C VAL A 172 18.14 -8.06 1.17
N ARG A 173 17.80 -6.97 0.48
CA ARG A 173 17.70 -6.95 -0.99
C ARG A 173 19.01 -7.38 -1.67
N LYS A 174 20.16 -6.96 -1.13
CA LYS A 174 21.48 -7.30 -1.67
C LYS A 174 21.83 -8.77 -1.42
N LEU A 175 21.54 -9.29 -0.22
CA LEU A 175 21.77 -10.69 0.14
C LEU A 175 20.91 -11.65 -0.68
N LEU A 176 19.71 -11.22 -1.09
CA LEU A 176 18.85 -11.96 -2.02
C LEU A 176 19.25 -11.81 -3.50
N ASP A 177 20.34 -11.10 -3.81
CA ASP A 177 20.78 -10.76 -5.17
C ASP A 177 19.68 -10.11 -6.03
N ILE A 178 18.84 -9.27 -5.41
CA ILE A 178 17.75 -8.61 -6.11
C ILE A 178 18.24 -7.29 -6.71
N ARG A 179 18.27 -7.23 -8.05
CA ARG A 179 18.58 -6.00 -8.78
C ARG A 179 17.57 -4.89 -8.48
N PHE A 180 18.09 -3.66 -8.35
CA PHE A 180 17.31 -2.46 -8.06
C PHE A 180 17.41 -1.39 -9.17
N PRO A 181 16.93 -1.70 -10.40
CA PRO A 181 17.01 -0.77 -11.52
C PRO A 181 16.17 0.49 -11.29
N GLY A 182 16.52 1.53 -12.04
CA GLY A 182 15.81 2.79 -12.00
C GLY A 182 16.70 3.97 -12.37
N ARG A 183 16.20 5.18 -12.11
CA ARG A 183 16.85 6.45 -12.41
C ARG A 183 17.35 7.09 -11.12
N THR A 184 18.57 7.61 -11.16
CA THR A 184 19.17 8.33 -10.05
C THR A 184 18.93 9.82 -10.17
N ALA A 185 18.83 10.52 -9.03
CA ALA A 185 18.70 11.98 -8.98
C ALA A 185 17.62 12.50 -9.92
N VAL A 186 16.46 11.84 -9.89
CA VAL A 186 15.33 12.22 -10.71
C VAL A 186 14.85 13.58 -10.26
N GLU A 187 14.84 13.86 -8.97
CA GLU A 187 14.53 15.17 -8.42
C GLU A 187 15.51 15.56 -7.33
N ARG A 188 15.67 16.86 -7.12
CA ARG A 188 16.45 17.40 -6.03
C ARG A 188 15.65 18.54 -5.42
N HIS A 189 15.47 18.51 -4.10
CA HIS A 189 14.66 19.49 -3.39
C HIS A 189 15.48 20.09 -2.26
N ALA A 190 15.42 21.41 -2.13
CA ALA A 190 15.78 22.08 -0.90
C ALA A 190 14.52 22.16 -0.03
N VAL A 191 14.66 21.92 1.27
CA VAL A 191 13.55 21.98 2.22
C VAL A 191 13.94 22.83 3.42
N ALA A 192 12.95 23.50 3.99
CA ALA A 192 13.08 24.22 5.25
C ALA A 192 11.81 24.01 6.08
N ALA A 193 11.96 23.73 7.37
CA ALA A 193 10.91 23.86 8.36
C ALA A 193 11.11 25.19 9.09
N LEU A 194 10.08 26.04 9.11
CA LEU A 194 10.14 27.33 9.76
C LEU A 194 8.79 27.70 10.37
N ARG A 195 8.80 28.47 11.44
CA ARG A 195 7.59 29.07 12.02
C ARG A 195 7.38 30.45 11.44
N ALA A 196 6.21 30.69 10.83
CA ALA A 196 5.82 31.98 10.26
C ALA A 196 4.31 32.05 10.04
N ASP A 197 3.77 33.27 10.05
CA ASP A 197 2.38 33.54 9.69
C ASP A 197 2.27 33.69 8.16
N LEU A 198 1.71 32.66 7.52
CA LEU A 198 1.45 32.67 6.07
C LEU A 198 -0.04 32.94 5.78
N PRO A 199 -0.41 33.45 4.59
CA PRO A 199 -1.78 33.86 4.27
C PRO A 199 -2.83 32.75 4.21
N TRP A 200 -2.44 31.48 4.32
CA TRP A 200 -3.29 30.31 4.06
C TRP A 200 -3.32 29.34 5.23
N PRO A 201 -3.82 29.74 6.41
CA PRO A 201 -3.78 28.90 7.60
C PRO A 201 -4.44 27.53 7.35
N GLY A 202 -3.68 26.45 7.61
CA GLY A 202 -4.16 25.08 7.48
C GLY A 202 -4.19 24.51 6.05
N GLU A 203 -3.92 25.33 5.03
CA GLU A 203 -4.00 24.91 3.62
C GLU A 203 -2.61 24.68 3.02
N ALA A 204 -2.47 23.59 2.27
CA ALA A 204 -1.25 23.32 1.53
C ALA A 204 -1.25 24.06 0.20
N VAL A 205 -0.08 24.58 -0.20
CA VAL A 205 0.07 25.41 -1.40
C VAL A 205 1.17 24.86 -2.29
N LEU A 206 0.88 24.75 -3.58
CA LEU A 206 1.85 24.55 -4.64
C LEU A 206 1.88 25.80 -5.52
N HIS A 207 2.97 26.57 -5.45
CA HIS A 207 3.18 27.76 -6.25
C HIS A 207 4.18 27.53 -7.39
N ARG A 208 3.67 27.51 -8.62
CA ARG A 208 4.46 27.34 -9.84
C ARG A 208 4.82 28.69 -10.47
N GLN A 209 6.06 28.82 -10.92
CA GLN A 209 6.56 30.01 -11.61
C GLN A 209 6.28 31.32 -10.82
N PRO A 210 6.62 31.39 -9.52
CA PRO A 210 6.41 32.59 -8.75
C PRO A 210 7.17 33.77 -9.38
N PRO A 211 6.56 34.97 -9.47
CA PRO A 211 7.07 36.08 -10.26
C PRO A 211 8.39 36.66 -9.74
N TRP A 212 8.71 36.44 -8.47
CA TRP A 212 9.97 36.84 -7.85
C TRP A 212 11.11 35.85 -8.09
N ARG A 213 10.88 34.71 -8.76
CA ARG A 213 11.92 33.75 -9.12
C ARG A 213 12.12 33.65 -10.62
N THR A 214 13.35 33.87 -11.04
CA THR A 214 13.81 33.57 -12.39
C THR A 214 13.97 32.05 -12.58
N GLY A 215 13.48 31.49 -13.69
CA GLY A 215 13.72 30.09 -14.07
C GLY A 215 12.57 29.08 -13.85
N GLY A 216 11.36 29.55 -13.55
CA GLY A 216 10.16 28.68 -13.56
C GLY A 216 10.08 27.65 -12.43
N ALA A 217 10.63 27.99 -11.26
CA ALA A 217 10.70 27.11 -10.09
C ALA A 217 9.32 26.78 -9.49
N GLU A 218 9.22 25.61 -8.86
CA GLU A 218 8.06 25.18 -8.07
C GLU A 218 8.41 25.33 -6.59
N VAL A 219 7.46 25.88 -5.82
CA VAL A 219 7.58 26.07 -4.38
C VAL A 219 6.35 25.47 -3.69
N GLY A 220 6.56 24.47 -2.85
CA GLY A 220 5.56 23.94 -1.95
C GLY A 220 5.60 24.65 -0.60
N ALA A 221 4.43 24.88 0.00
CA ALA A 221 4.27 25.27 1.39
C ALA A 221 3.23 24.35 2.03
N ARG A 222 3.64 23.61 3.07
CA ARG A 222 2.80 22.61 3.73
C ARG A 222 2.72 22.89 5.23
N PRO A 223 1.52 23.12 5.79
CA PRO A 223 1.38 23.46 7.19
C PRO A 223 1.61 22.25 8.10
N LEU A 224 2.15 22.51 9.29
CA LEU A 224 2.34 21.61 10.41
C LEU A 224 1.79 22.28 11.68
N PRO A 225 1.59 21.54 12.79
CA PRO A 225 1.15 22.13 14.05
C PRO A 225 2.06 23.25 14.58
N GLY A 226 1.48 24.16 15.36
CA GLY A 226 2.24 25.22 16.04
C GLY A 226 2.78 26.33 15.12
N GLY A 227 2.07 26.62 14.02
CA GLY A 227 2.44 27.66 13.05
C GLY A 227 3.70 27.31 12.24
N VAL A 228 4.10 26.04 12.24
CA VAL A 228 5.25 25.56 11.49
C VAL A 228 4.84 25.25 10.06
N TRP A 229 5.69 25.60 9.11
CA TRP A 229 5.54 25.35 7.69
C TRP A 229 6.75 24.60 7.17
N ARG A 230 6.49 23.54 6.40
CA ARG A 230 7.50 22.94 5.54
C ARG A 230 7.43 23.63 4.18
N LEU A 231 8.51 24.32 3.82
CA LEU A 231 8.74 24.83 2.47
C LEU A 231 9.63 23.87 1.70
N ASP A 232 9.32 23.65 0.43
CA ASP A 232 10.14 22.86 -0.48
C ASP A 232 10.29 23.53 -1.84
N TRP A 233 11.53 23.58 -2.33
CA TRP A 233 11.87 24.15 -3.62
C TRP A 233 12.43 23.06 -4.52
N LEU A 234 11.78 22.84 -5.66
CA LEU A 234 12.35 22.00 -6.70
C LEU A 234 13.62 22.66 -7.26
N LEU A 235 14.74 21.97 -7.15
CA LEU A 235 16.03 22.39 -7.65
C LEU A 235 16.27 21.82 -9.05
N PRO A 236 17.11 22.47 -9.87
CA PRO A 236 17.60 21.88 -11.11
C PRO A 236 18.24 20.50 -10.86
N PRO A 237 18.05 19.52 -11.77
CA PRO A 237 18.59 18.16 -11.60
C PRO A 237 20.13 18.13 -11.52
N ARG A 238 20.79 19.09 -12.17
CA ARG A 238 22.22 19.34 -12.10
C ARG A 238 22.42 20.78 -11.66
N GLY A 239 23.17 20.98 -10.58
CA GLY A 239 23.45 22.29 -10.04
C GLY A 239 24.38 22.19 -8.84
N GLU A 240 24.92 23.31 -8.43
CA GLU A 240 25.86 23.42 -7.32
C GLU A 240 25.23 23.00 -5.98
N LEU A 241 26.08 22.79 -4.97
CA LEU A 241 25.62 22.60 -3.61
C LEU A 241 24.79 23.82 -3.18
N VAL A 242 23.64 23.59 -2.54
CA VAL A 242 22.88 24.71 -1.99
C VAL A 242 23.60 25.18 -0.75
N THR A 243 24.16 26.39 -0.80
CA THR A 243 24.78 27.03 0.37
C THR A 243 23.71 27.47 1.37
N PRO A 244 24.03 27.58 2.67
CA PRO A 244 23.11 28.12 3.67
C PRO A 244 22.55 29.50 3.29
N ASP A 245 23.40 30.41 2.80
CA ASP A 245 22.98 31.75 2.38
C ASP A 245 22.01 31.72 1.19
N ALA A 246 22.25 30.82 0.23
CA ALA A 246 21.33 30.62 -0.88
C ALA A 246 19.97 30.11 -0.36
N LEU A 247 19.94 29.23 0.63
CA LEU A 247 18.69 28.75 1.22
C LEU A 247 17.95 29.85 2.00
N ILE A 248 18.66 30.66 2.79
CA ILE A 248 18.07 31.80 3.51
C ILE A 248 17.48 32.81 2.52
N THR A 249 18.19 33.12 1.44
CA THR A 249 17.68 33.97 0.36
C THR A 249 16.41 33.38 -0.23
N ARG A 250 16.39 32.07 -0.50
CA ARG A 250 15.20 31.38 -1.03
C ARG A 250 13.99 31.48 -0.09
N ILE A 251 14.21 31.39 1.23
CA ILE A 251 13.17 31.56 2.24
C ILE A 251 12.64 32.99 2.17
N ARG A 252 13.50 34.00 2.34
CA ARG A 252 13.12 35.42 2.35
C ARG A 252 12.37 35.84 1.10
N ASP A 253 12.87 35.46 -0.08
CA ASP A 253 12.21 35.76 -1.36
C ASP A 253 10.79 35.16 -1.42
N SER A 254 10.63 33.91 -0.96
CA SER A 254 9.33 33.23 -1.00
C SER A 254 8.34 33.85 -0.02
N LEU A 255 8.80 34.15 1.20
CA LEU A 255 7.98 34.82 2.20
C LEU A 255 7.58 36.23 1.77
N ALA A 256 8.54 37.04 1.28
CA ALA A 256 8.25 38.38 0.74
C ALA A 256 7.30 38.33 -0.46
N GLY A 257 7.49 37.35 -1.35
CA GLY A 257 6.63 37.17 -2.51
C GLY A 257 5.18 36.83 -2.15
N TRP A 258 4.96 36.08 -1.06
CA TRP A 258 3.63 35.70 -0.60
C TRP A 258 2.96 36.74 0.30
N CYS A 259 3.73 37.40 1.16
CA CYS A 259 3.20 38.32 2.17
C CYS A 259 3.36 39.81 1.79
N GLY A 260 4.03 40.12 0.68
CA GLY A 260 4.36 41.49 0.25
C GLY A 260 5.69 42.01 0.83
N GLU A 261 6.00 41.62 2.07
CA GLU A 261 7.30 41.80 2.73
C GLU A 261 7.70 40.52 3.47
N THR A 262 8.95 40.40 3.92
CA THR A 262 9.36 39.23 4.70
C THR A 262 8.80 39.35 6.13
N PRO A 263 7.81 38.53 6.54
CA PRO A 263 7.32 38.53 7.90
C PRO A 263 8.39 37.99 8.86
N PRO A 264 8.27 38.24 10.18
CA PRO A 264 9.08 37.54 11.18
C PRO A 264 8.96 36.03 11.02
N TYR A 265 10.09 35.32 11.06
CA TYR A 265 10.10 33.87 11.00
C TYR A 265 11.23 33.29 11.85
N GLU A 266 11.03 32.05 12.31
CA GLU A 266 12.02 31.26 13.03
C GLU A 266 12.37 30.02 12.19
N LEU A 267 13.63 29.88 11.80
CA LEU A 267 14.11 28.72 11.04
C LEU A 267 14.42 27.57 11.99
N LEU A 268 13.77 26.43 11.80
CA LEU A 268 13.83 25.28 12.72
C LEU A 268 14.72 24.15 12.19
N ASP A 269 14.62 23.82 10.91
CA ASP A 269 15.40 22.75 10.28
C ASP A 269 15.52 23.01 8.78
N THR A 270 16.59 22.50 8.16
CA THR A 270 16.82 22.61 6.73
C THR A 270 17.40 21.32 6.16
N GLY A 271 17.27 21.14 4.86
CA GLY A 271 17.87 20.00 4.20
C GLY A 271 17.88 20.12 2.69
N VAL A 272 18.69 19.28 2.07
CA VAL A 272 18.64 19.04 0.63
C VAL A 272 18.55 17.54 0.44
N HIS A 273 17.51 17.08 -0.26
CA HIS A 273 17.34 15.67 -0.56
C HIS A 273 17.29 15.42 -2.05
N THR A 274 17.90 14.31 -2.45
CA THR A 274 17.91 13.82 -3.82
C THR A 274 17.00 12.61 -3.89
N LEU A 275 16.04 12.64 -4.80
CA LEU A 275 15.06 11.58 -4.98
C LEU A 275 15.44 10.70 -6.16
N HIS A 276 15.12 9.42 -6.03
CA HIS A 276 15.43 8.39 -7.00
C HIS A 276 14.14 7.68 -7.39
N HIS A 277 14.03 7.26 -8.64
CA HIS A 277 12.98 6.33 -9.06
C HIS A 277 13.61 4.95 -9.16
N ARG A 278 13.27 4.02 -8.28
CA ARG A 278 13.80 2.66 -8.33
C ARG A 278 12.73 1.64 -8.00
N LEU A 279 12.83 0.46 -8.61
CA LEU A 279 11.90 -0.64 -8.36
C LEU A 279 12.66 -1.96 -8.34
N ALA A 280 12.54 -2.71 -7.24
CA ALA A 280 13.15 -4.02 -7.11
C ALA A 280 12.56 -4.98 -8.15
N ARG A 281 13.43 -5.77 -8.79
CA ARG A 281 12.99 -6.70 -9.84
C ARG A 281 12.06 -7.79 -9.32
N ARG A 282 12.27 -8.24 -8.08
CA ARG A 282 11.45 -9.20 -7.36
C ARG A 282 11.16 -8.65 -5.98
N TRP A 283 9.96 -8.89 -5.45
CA TRP A 283 9.58 -8.50 -4.10
C TRP A 283 9.39 -9.70 -3.16
N ARG A 284 9.45 -10.91 -3.72
CA ARG A 284 9.46 -12.19 -3.02
C ARG A 284 10.55 -13.06 -3.63
N VAL A 285 11.32 -13.74 -2.79
CA VAL A 285 12.21 -14.85 -3.13
C VAL A 285 11.98 -15.92 -2.08
N GLN A 286 11.20 -16.94 -2.44
CA GLN A 286 10.77 -18.01 -1.53
C GLN A 286 10.09 -17.43 -0.26
N ARG A 287 10.77 -17.49 0.89
CA ARG A 287 10.25 -17.04 2.20
C ARG A 287 10.67 -15.61 2.57
N ALA A 288 11.48 -14.96 1.73
CA ALA A 288 11.95 -13.60 1.93
C ALA A 288 11.19 -12.60 1.05
N PHE A 289 10.82 -11.46 1.63
CA PHE A 289 10.06 -10.39 0.99
C PHE A 289 10.75 -9.03 1.15
N LEU A 290 10.36 -8.06 0.35
CA LEU A 290 10.77 -6.65 0.48
C LEU A 290 9.54 -5.74 0.58
N ALA A 291 9.60 -4.69 1.40
CA ALA A 291 8.55 -3.67 1.52
C ALA A 291 9.13 -2.26 1.70
N GLY A 292 8.38 -1.24 1.29
CA GLY A 292 8.79 0.17 1.40
C GLY A 292 10.04 0.49 0.59
N ASP A 293 10.91 1.35 1.14
CA ASP A 293 12.14 1.83 0.48
C ASP A 293 13.13 0.71 0.10
N ALA A 294 13.03 -0.46 0.73
CA ALA A 294 13.78 -1.65 0.35
C ALA A 294 13.31 -2.22 -1.01
N ALA A 295 12.03 -2.05 -1.35
CA ALA A 295 11.40 -2.56 -2.56
C ALA A 295 11.26 -1.51 -3.68
N HIS A 296 11.09 -0.23 -3.34
CA HIS A 296 10.89 0.84 -4.31
C HIS A 296 11.30 2.21 -3.78
N LEU A 297 11.67 3.13 -4.67
CA LEU A 297 11.86 4.55 -4.35
C LEU A 297 11.02 5.37 -5.31
N LEU A 298 10.25 6.29 -4.77
CA LEU A 298 9.36 7.19 -5.49
C LEU A 298 9.91 8.63 -5.48
N GLY A 299 9.50 9.42 -6.47
CA GLY A 299 9.79 10.85 -6.54
C GLY A 299 8.97 11.67 -5.55
N ALA A 300 8.99 12.99 -5.69
CA ALA A 300 8.12 13.90 -4.93
C ALA A 300 6.90 14.33 -5.74
N LEU A 301 6.86 13.99 -7.03
CA LEU A 301 5.80 14.36 -7.96
C LEU A 301 4.45 13.72 -7.62
N GLY A 302 3.73 14.28 -6.65
CA GLY A 302 2.44 13.76 -6.20
C GLY A 302 2.49 12.34 -5.64
N THR A 303 3.69 11.84 -5.31
CA THR A 303 3.88 10.50 -4.75
C THR A 303 4.36 10.60 -3.31
N GLN A 304 3.74 9.82 -2.42
CA GLN A 304 4.08 9.76 -0.99
C GLN A 304 4.77 8.43 -0.70
N GLY A 305 6.10 8.41 -0.73
CA GLY A 305 6.90 7.18 -0.62
C GLY A 305 6.60 6.37 0.63
N LEU A 306 6.52 7.03 1.79
CA LEU A 306 6.25 6.34 3.06
C LEU A 306 4.81 5.80 3.13
N ASP A 307 3.84 6.58 2.68
CA ASP A 307 2.43 6.14 2.61
C ASP A 307 2.29 4.88 1.74
N GLU A 308 2.99 4.83 0.61
CA GLU A 308 3.02 3.65 -0.24
C GLU A 308 3.70 2.44 0.43
N GLY A 309 4.74 2.67 1.24
CA GLY A 309 5.37 1.64 2.06
C GLY A 309 4.45 1.09 3.16
N ILE A 310 3.64 1.95 3.80
CA ILE A 310 2.63 1.51 4.78
C ILE A 310 1.59 0.60 4.11
N ARG A 311 1.20 0.89 2.86
CA ARG A 311 0.31 0.02 2.07
C ARG A 311 0.94 -1.32 1.71
N ASP A 312 2.25 -1.37 1.51
CA ASP A 312 2.97 -2.64 1.34
C ASP A 312 2.87 -3.49 2.61
N ALA A 313 3.08 -2.86 3.76
CA ALA A 313 2.98 -3.52 5.06
C ALA A 313 1.57 -4.07 5.30
N GLU A 314 0.52 -3.27 5.07
CA GLU A 314 -0.88 -3.68 5.22
C GLU A 314 -1.24 -4.87 4.31
N ASN A 315 -0.88 -4.78 3.02
CA ASN A 315 -1.17 -5.83 2.04
C ASN A 315 -0.42 -7.14 2.34
N LEU A 316 0.82 -7.07 2.84
CA LEU A 316 1.64 -8.24 3.12
C LEU A 316 1.29 -8.89 4.47
N ALA A 317 0.98 -8.10 5.50
CA ALA A 317 0.78 -8.57 6.86
C ALA A 317 -0.29 -9.68 6.94
N TRP A 318 -1.46 -9.46 6.33
CA TRP A 318 -2.55 -10.44 6.41
C TRP A 318 -2.29 -11.72 5.61
N LYS A 319 -1.55 -11.61 4.51
CA LYS A 319 -1.15 -12.76 3.69
C LYS A 319 -0.15 -13.63 4.43
N LEU A 320 0.83 -13.00 5.07
CA LEU A 320 1.77 -13.67 5.97
C LEU A 320 1.05 -14.28 7.17
N ALA A 321 0.09 -13.57 7.76
CA ALA A 321 -0.67 -14.09 8.88
C ALA A 321 -1.50 -15.31 8.51
N HIS A 322 -2.22 -15.27 7.38
CA HIS A 322 -2.94 -16.42 6.87
C HIS A 322 -2.00 -17.61 6.63
N ALA A 323 -0.87 -17.39 5.95
CA ALA A 323 0.13 -18.43 5.68
C ALA A 323 0.86 -18.94 6.93
N TRP A 324 0.89 -18.16 8.01
CA TRP A 324 1.48 -18.55 9.29
C TRP A 324 0.52 -19.42 10.10
N HIS A 325 -0.77 -19.04 10.16
CA HIS A 325 -1.81 -19.80 10.86
C HIS A 325 -2.17 -21.11 10.14
N HIS A 326 -2.13 -21.13 8.81
CA HIS A 326 -2.52 -22.27 8.00
C HIS A 326 -1.28 -22.83 7.30
N SER A 327 -0.69 -23.87 7.89
CA SER A 327 0.54 -24.49 7.38
C SER A 327 0.30 -25.12 5.99
N GLY A 328 0.93 -24.56 4.94
CA GLY A 328 0.90 -25.08 3.58
C GLY A 328 -0.13 -24.43 2.65
N GLY A 329 0.09 -24.51 1.33
CA GLY A 329 -0.90 -24.14 0.31
C GLY A 329 -1.12 -22.64 0.06
N ALA A 330 -0.39 -21.74 0.73
CA ALA A 330 -0.56 -20.29 0.61
C ALA A 330 0.34 -19.61 -0.44
N ASP A 331 1.00 -20.37 -1.33
CA ASP A 331 1.95 -19.78 -2.27
C ASP A 331 1.29 -18.80 -3.25
N LEU A 332 0.11 -19.12 -3.76
CA LEU A 332 -0.65 -18.21 -4.63
C LEU A 332 -1.04 -16.92 -3.88
N LEU A 333 -1.44 -17.06 -2.60
CA LEU A 333 -1.73 -15.93 -1.74
C LEU A 333 -0.51 -15.04 -1.53
N LEU A 334 0.65 -15.61 -1.21
CA LEU A 334 1.89 -14.88 -1.01
C LEU A 334 2.44 -14.29 -2.33
N ASP A 335 2.26 -14.97 -3.47
CA ASP A 335 2.62 -14.48 -4.80
C ASP A 335 1.70 -13.35 -5.29
N SER A 336 0.51 -13.21 -4.72
CA SER A 336 -0.34 -12.05 -4.99
C SER A 336 0.29 -10.74 -4.50
N TYR A 337 1.13 -10.74 -3.46
CA TYR A 337 1.80 -9.53 -2.96
C TYR A 337 2.66 -8.85 -4.05
N PRO A 338 3.64 -9.52 -4.68
CA PRO A 338 4.37 -8.93 -5.80
C PRO A 338 3.48 -8.66 -7.01
N ALA A 339 2.44 -9.47 -7.27
CA ALA A 339 1.54 -9.23 -8.41
C ALA A 339 0.73 -7.93 -8.25
N GLU A 340 0.31 -7.61 -7.04
CA GLU A 340 -0.51 -6.45 -6.70
C GLU A 340 0.35 -5.19 -6.48
N ARG A 341 1.21 -5.22 -5.46
CA ARG A 341 1.89 -4.03 -4.95
C ARG A 341 2.98 -3.54 -5.90
N ARG A 342 3.81 -4.45 -6.42
CA ARG A 342 4.84 -4.09 -7.40
C ARG A 342 4.21 -3.55 -8.69
N ALA A 343 3.08 -4.11 -9.14
CA ALA A 343 2.40 -3.63 -10.33
C ALA A 343 1.84 -2.22 -10.14
N ALA A 344 1.22 -1.95 -8.99
CA ALA A 344 0.73 -0.62 -8.62
C ALA A 344 1.86 0.42 -8.58
N VAL A 345 2.96 0.11 -7.87
CA VAL A 345 4.12 1.00 -7.78
C VAL A 345 4.78 1.20 -9.15
N ALA A 346 4.86 0.16 -9.98
CA ALA A 346 5.38 0.27 -11.35
C ALA A 346 4.51 1.18 -12.21
N ALA A 347 3.17 1.10 -12.10
CA ALA A 347 2.26 1.98 -12.82
C ALA A 347 2.44 3.43 -12.40
N ARG A 348 2.58 3.69 -11.10
CA ARG A 348 2.84 5.03 -10.56
C ARG A 348 4.19 5.60 -11.02
N LEU A 349 5.26 4.80 -10.99
CA LEU A 349 6.56 5.20 -11.50
C LEU A 349 6.51 5.54 -13.00
N ARG A 350 5.79 4.73 -13.80
CA ARG A 350 5.58 5.04 -15.22
C ARG A 350 4.83 6.37 -15.41
N ALA A 351 3.76 6.60 -14.64
CA ALA A 351 3.02 7.85 -14.68
C ALA A 351 3.91 9.05 -14.30
N ALA A 352 4.72 8.92 -13.24
CA ALA A 352 5.65 9.97 -12.82
C ALA A 352 6.71 10.26 -13.89
N ASP A 353 7.32 9.22 -14.47
CA ASP A 353 8.34 9.36 -15.52
C ASP A 353 7.77 10.00 -16.80
N GLN A 354 6.50 9.73 -17.15
CA GLN A 354 5.81 10.39 -18.27
C GLN A 354 5.50 11.87 -17.98
N SER A 355 5.28 12.21 -16.71
CA SER A 355 4.87 13.55 -16.27
C SER A 355 6.05 14.49 -16.06
N LEU A 356 7.19 13.98 -15.58
CA LEU A 356 8.36 14.77 -15.22
C LEU A 356 8.92 15.68 -16.33
N PRO A 357 9.12 15.23 -17.59
CA PRO A 357 9.64 16.08 -18.66
C PRO A 357 8.72 17.26 -18.97
N ILE A 358 7.42 17.00 -18.92
CA ILE A 358 6.36 17.96 -19.18
C ILE A 358 6.34 19.06 -18.11
N LEU A 359 6.47 18.65 -16.84
CA LEU A 359 6.39 19.54 -15.70
C LEU A 359 7.63 20.41 -15.53
N ARG A 360 8.77 19.97 -16.05
CA ARG A 360 10.05 20.69 -16.01
C ARG A 360 10.32 21.58 -17.22
N GLY A 361 9.32 21.79 -18.08
CA GLY A 361 9.47 22.66 -19.26
C GLY A 361 10.44 22.10 -20.30
N GLY A 362 10.66 20.79 -20.34
CA GLY A 362 11.40 20.14 -21.43
C GLY A 362 10.63 20.36 -22.73
N GLY A 363 11.23 21.07 -23.69
CA GLY A 363 10.63 21.50 -24.95
C GLY A 363 10.23 20.36 -25.90
N GLY A 364 9.17 19.63 -25.56
CA GLY A 364 8.48 18.73 -26.49
C GLY A 364 7.29 19.42 -27.15
N LEU A 365 6.85 18.93 -28.31
CA LEU A 365 5.72 19.44 -29.10
C LEU A 365 4.42 19.70 -28.31
N ARG A 366 4.24 19.08 -27.14
CA ARG A 366 3.06 19.25 -26.26
C ARG A 366 3.05 20.56 -25.46
N THR A 367 4.18 21.25 -25.28
CA THR A 367 4.19 22.60 -24.65
C THR A 367 3.58 23.67 -25.57
N LEU A 368 3.40 23.35 -26.86
CA LEU A 368 2.78 24.21 -27.86
C LEU A 368 1.27 24.01 -27.97
N VAL A 369 0.68 23.06 -27.24
CA VAL A 369 -0.78 22.82 -27.26
C VAL A 369 -1.48 23.76 -26.27
N PRO A 370 -2.39 24.65 -26.74
CA PRO A 370 -3.20 25.48 -25.85
C PRO A 370 -3.99 24.61 -24.87
N GLY A 371 -3.94 24.93 -23.58
CA GLY A 371 -4.64 24.17 -22.53
C GLY A 371 -3.81 23.08 -21.82
N ALA A 372 -2.67 22.67 -22.38
CA ALA A 372 -1.80 21.66 -21.77
C ALA A 372 -1.33 22.08 -20.35
N ALA A 373 -1.05 23.37 -20.14
CA ALA A 373 -0.66 23.88 -18.82
C ALA A 373 -1.70 23.64 -17.70
N ARG A 374 -3.01 23.74 -18.00
CA ARG A 374 -4.07 23.44 -17.02
C ARG A 374 -4.10 21.95 -16.71
N SER A 375 -4.01 21.08 -17.72
CA SER A 375 -3.96 19.63 -17.51
C SER A 375 -2.74 19.18 -16.69
N HIS A 376 -1.62 19.90 -16.78
CA HIS A 376 -0.42 19.63 -16.00
C HIS A 376 -0.56 20.04 -14.53
N ASP A 377 -1.24 21.16 -14.26
CA ASP A 377 -1.53 21.61 -12.90
C ASP A 377 -2.51 20.65 -12.21
N THR A 378 -3.51 20.17 -12.95
CA THR A 378 -4.43 19.13 -12.47
C THR A 378 -3.69 17.86 -12.09
N LEU A 379 -2.80 17.34 -12.94
CA LEU A 379 -2.05 16.12 -12.67
C LEU A 379 -1.17 16.20 -11.41
N LEU A 380 -0.51 17.36 -11.20
CA LEU A 380 0.30 17.61 -10.01
C LEU A 380 -0.55 17.70 -8.74
N ALA A 381 -1.62 18.50 -8.79
CA ALA A 381 -2.54 18.67 -7.68
C ALA A 381 -3.19 17.33 -7.31
N ASP A 382 -3.70 16.59 -8.29
CA ASP A 382 -4.37 15.31 -8.08
C ASP A 382 -3.43 14.32 -7.38
N GLY A 383 -2.15 14.25 -7.79
CA GLY A 383 -1.18 13.39 -7.11
C GLY A 383 -1.03 13.72 -5.62
N HIS A 384 -0.88 14.99 -5.27
CA HIS A 384 -0.80 15.43 -3.87
C HIS A 384 -2.09 15.24 -3.08
N LEU A 385 -3.23 15.29 -3.77
CA LEU A 385 -4.58 15.08 -3.22
C LEU A 385 -5.00 13.61 -3.16
N GLY A 386 -4.10 12.67 -3.45
CA GLY A 386 -4.44 11.24 -3.40
C GLY A 386 -5.38 10.79 -4.53
N CYS A 387 -5.34 11.49 -5.66
CA CYS A 387 -6.18 11.28 -6.83
C CYS A 387 -5.35 10.97 -8.10
N GLY A 388 -6.02 10.49 -9.15
CA GLY A 388 -5.40 10.25 -10.45
C GLY A 388 -4.30 9.18 -10.45
N ALA A 389 -3.55 9.08 -11.56
CA ALA A 389 -2.57 8.00 -11.75
C ALA A 389 -1.35 8.08 -10.80
N LEU A 390 -1.10 9.25 -10.18
CA LEU A 390 0.01 9.48 -9.27
C LEU A 390 -0.39 9.25 -7.81
N GLY A 391 -1.57 9.76 -7.42
CA GLY A 391 -2.00 9.83 -6.03
C GLY A 391 -3.05 8.81 -5.64
N ALA A 392 -3.84 8.27 -6.57
CA ALA A 392 -4.95 7.36 -6.23
C ALA A 392 -4.48 6.12 -5.46
N PRO A 393 -5.29 5.59 -4.54
CA PRO A 393 -5.04 4.27 -4.00
C PRO A 393 -5.11 3.23 -5.14
N PRO A 394 -4.30 2.17 -5.06
CA PRO A 394 -4.23 1.17 -6.11
C PRO A 394 -5.54 0.39 -6.22
N SER A 395 -5.83 -0.10 -7.42
CA SER A 395 -6.83 -1.15 -7.64
C SER A 395 -6.13 -2.41 -8.18
N TYR A 396 -6.47 -3.56 -7.60
CA TYR A 396 -5.88 -4.86 -7.91
C TYR A 396 -6.75 -5.67 -8.88
N THR A 397 -7.17 -5.04 -9.98
CA THR A 397 -8.03 -5.65 -11.01
C THR A 397 -7.44 -6.90 -11.66
N HIS A 398 -6.12 -7.04 -11.64
CA HIS A 398 -5.38 -8.18 -12.19
C HIS A 398 -4.74 -9.05 -11.10
N SER A 399 -5.27 -9.00 -9.87
CA SER A 399 -4.81 -9.89 -8.82
C SER A 399 -5.04 -11.36 -9.21
N PRO A 400 -4.10 -12.27 -8.93
CA PRO A 400 -4.34 -13.71 -9.07
C PRO A 400 -5.39 -14.24 -8.08
N LEU A 401 -5.84 -13.42 -7.13
CA LEU A 401 -6.89 -13.75 -6.15
C LEU A 401 -8.30 -13.35 -6.64
N ALA A 402 -8.42 -12.84 -7.87
CA ALA A 402 -9.72 -12.52 -8.44
C ALA A 402 -10.55 -13.81 -8.58
N PRO A 403 -11.79 -13.83 -8.06
CA PRO A 403 -12.63 -15.02 -8.12
C PRO A 403 -13.10 -15.29 -9.56
N PRO A 404 -13.50 -16.53 -9.88
CA PRO A 404 -14.17 -16.83 -11.14
C PRO A 404 -15.47 -16.02 -11.27
N HIS A 405 -15.92 -15.79 -12.50
CA HIS A 405 -17.21 -15.13 -12.72
C HIS A 405 -18.35 -15.98 -12.14
N ALA A 406 -19.24 -15.35 -11.38
CA ALA A 406 -20.42 -15.97 -10.81
C ALA A 406 -21.67 -15.26 -11.33
N GLU A 407 -22.76 -16.01 -11.51
CA GLU A 407 -24.02 -15.46 -12.03
C GLU A 407 -24.63 -14.40 -11.11
N ALA A 408 -24.47 -14.53 -9.79
CA ALA A 408 -25.00 -13.54 -8.87
C ALA A 408 -24.13 -12.28 -8.76
N HIS A 409 -23.02 -12.16 -9.52
CA HIS A 409 -22.21 -10.95 -9.49
C HIS A 409 -23.05 -9.72 -9.85
N THR A 410 -22.97 -8.71 -8.98
CA THR A 410 -23.64 -7.42 -9.17
C THR A 410 -22.64 -6.28 -9.10
N THR A 411 -22.99 -5.15 -9.70
CA THR A 411 -22.17 -3.95 -9.65
C THR A 411 -22.49 -3.12 -8.42
N VAL A 412 -21.45 -2.57 -7.80
CA VAL A 412 -21.55 -1.55 -6.75
C VAL A 412 -20.68 -0.36 -7.15
N GLY A 413 -20.76 0.75 -6.41
CA GLY A 413 -19.96 1.96 -6.67
C GLY A 413 -18.44 1.78 -6.50
N THR A 414 -18.01 0.64 -5.99
CA THR A 414 -16.60 0.24 -5.89
C THR A 414 -16.33 -0.91 -6.87
N PRO A 415 -15.39 -0.77 -7.82
CA PRO A 415 -15.04 -1.87 -8.70
C PRO A 415 -14.27 -2.97 -7.95
N PRO A 416 -14.39 -4.25 -8.37
CA PRO A 416 -13.56 -5.33 -7.82
C PRO A 416 -12.07 -5.01 -7.87
N GLY A 417 -11.37 -5.31 -6.79
CA GLY A 417 -9.97 -5.00 -6.57
C GLY A 417 -9.70 -3.57 -6.12
N ALA A 418 -10.68 -2.66 -6.06
CA ALA A 418 -10.48 -1.32 -5.49
C ALA A 418 -10.75 -1.27 -3.97
N PRO A 419 -10.23 -0.25 -3.26
CA PRO A 419 -10.53 -0.04 -1.86
C PRO A 419 -12.02 0.22 -1.64
N VAL A 420 -12.59 -0.38 -0.60
CA VAL A 420 -13.99 -0.19 -0.23
C VAL A 420 -14.24 1.19 0.36
N ALA A 421 -15.46 1.71 0.16
CA ALA A 421 -15.90 2.92 0.82
C ALA A 421 -16.01 2.68 2.33
N ASP A 422 -15.52 3.62 3.13
CA ASP A 422 -15.66 3.55 4.57
C ASP A 422 -17.08 3.94 4.98
N VAL A 423 -17.94 2.95 5.18
CA VAL A 423 -19.35 3.11 5.57
C VAL A 423 -19.53 2.80 7.05
N ARG A 424 -20.63 3.28 7.65
CA ARG A 424 -21.01 2.81 8.99
C ARG A 424 -21.49 1.37 8.90
N VAL A 425 -21.00 0.55 9.81
CA VAL A 425 -21.33 -0.88 9.91
C VAL A 425 -21.77 -1.22 11.32
N THR A 426 -22.64 -2.20 11.43
CA THR A 426 -23.08 -2.80 12.68
C THR A 426 -22.55 -4.23 12.73
N ALA A 427 -21.84 -4.56 13.81
CA ALA A 427 -21.35 -5.91 14.07
C ALA A 427 -22.42 -6.78 14.76
N PRO A 428 -22.23 -8.12 14.84
CA PRO A 428 -23.20 -9.04 15.45
C PRO A 428 -23.52 -8.74 16.92
N ASP A 429 -22.59 -8.13 17.64
CA ASP A 429 -22.77 -7.68 19.03
C ASP A 429 -23.58 -6.37 19.16
N GLY A 430 -24.01 -5.78 18.04
CA GLY A 430 -24.78 -4.54 17.98
C GLY A 430 -23.93 -3.27 18.04
N THR A 431 -22.60 -3.39 18.10
CA THR A 431 -21.69 -2.23 18.04
C THR A 431 -21.73 -1.60 16.65
N ALA A 432 -21.78 -0.27 16.61
CA ALA A 432 -21.82 0.50 15.38
C ALA A 432 -20.54 1.32 15.23
N VAL A 433 -19.75 1.01 14.22
CA VAL A 433 -18.43 1.61 13.97
C VAL A 433 -18.24 1.89 12.47
N ARG A 434 -17.10 2.45 12.08
CA ARG A 434 -16.72 2.56 10.67
C ARG A 434 -16.19 1.22 10.14
N LEU A 435 -16.47 0.88 8.88
CA LEU A 435 -16.02 -0.37 8.26
C LEU A 435 -14.51 -0.52 8.41
N ARG A 436 -13.77 0.57 8.18
CA ARG A 436 -12.32 0.55 8.30
C ARG A 436 -11.82 0.21 9.69
N GLU A 437 -12.58 0.43 10.77
CA GLU A 437 -12.14 0.05 12.12
C GLU A 437 -12.10 -1.48 12.29
N ARG A 438 -12.95 -2.23 11.58
CA ARG A 438 -13.07 -3.70 11.71
C ARG A 438 -12.08 -4.49 10.84
N LEU A 439 -11.53 -3.85 9.79
CA LEU A 439 -10.57 -4.51 8.90
C LEU A 439 -9.29 -4.93 9.65
N GLY A 440 -8.68 -6.05 9.23
CA GLY A 440 -7.36 -6.48 9.71
C GLY A 440 -7.27 -6.91 11.19
N GLN A 441 -8.40 -7.06 11.90
CA GLN A 441 -8.43 -7.46 13.31
C GLN A 441 -8.48 -8.99 13.51
N GLY A 442 -7.59 -9.72 12.85
CA GLY A 442 -7.49 -11.19 12.98
C GLY A 442 -8.50 -12.00 12.16
N HIS A 443 -9.45 -11.35 11.50
CA HIS A 443 -10.35 -11.99 10.53
C HIS A 443 -9.76 -11.91 9.11
N PRO A 444 -9.57 -13.05 8.42
CA PRO A 444 -8.99 -13.08 7.07
C PRO A 444 -9.95 -12.58 5.98
N LEU A 445 -11.25 -12.47 6.25
CA LEU A 445 -12.25 -11.93 5.33
C LEU A 445 -13.36 -11.20 6.09
N VAL A 446 -13.98 -10.22 5.44
CA VAL A 446 -15.17 -9.50 5.91
C VAL A 446 -16.29 -9.66 4.90
N ILE A 447 -17.47 -10.04 5.38
CA ILE A 447 -18.71 -10.12 4.62
C ILE A 447 -19.59 -8.95 5.01
N LEU A 448 -19.76 -8.00 4.09
CA LEU A 448 -20.57 -6.82 4.30
C LEU A 448 -21.91 -6.93 3.58
N VAL A 449 -23.00 -6.65 4.28
CA VAL A 449 -24.35 -6.74 3.72
C VAL A 449 -24.99 -5.37 3.66
N ALA A 450 -25.54 -5.01 2.50
CA ALA A 450 -26.38 -3.85 2.29
C ALA A 450 -27.83 -4.31 2.02
N PRO A 451 -28.70 -4.43 3.03
CA PRO A 451 -30.04 -4.97 2.87
C PRO A 451 -31.00 -4.00 2.16
N GLY A 452 -30.69 -2.69 2.09
CA GLY A 452 -31.46 -1.70 1.32
C GLY A 452 -32.78 -1.25 1.96
N THR A 453 -33.17 -1.81 3.10
CA THR A 453 -34.28 -1.33 3.92
C THR A 453 -33.72 -0.66 5.17
N GLY A 454 -34.06 0.62 5.39
CA GLY A 454 -33.75 1.28 6.66
C GLY A 454 -34.46 0.57 7.81
N VAL A 455 -33.72 0.38 8.91
CA VAL A 455 -34.15 -0.14 10.22
C VAL A 455 -34.25 -1.67 10.35
N TRP A 456 -33.32 -2.22 11.13
CA TRP A 456 -33.64 -3.29 12.07
C TRP A 456 -33.24 -2.79 13.46
N ASP A 457 -34.11 -2.96 14.45
CA ASP A 457 -33.73 -2.79 15.86
C ASP A 457 -32.44 -3.60 16.07
N ARG A 458 -31.36 -2.94 16.52
CA ARG A 458 -29.98 -3.46 16.52
C ARG A 458 -29.84 -4.82 17.21
N ARG A 459 -30.85 -5.24 17.97
CA ARG A 459 -30.93 -6.48 18.74
C ARG A 459 -31.49 -7.70 17.96
N HIS A 460 -32.11 -7.53 16.79
CA HIS A 460 -32.82 -8.62 16.09
C HIS A 460 -32.49 -8.75 14.59
N TRP A 461 -31.41 -8.12 14.10
CA TRP A 461 -31.10 -8.18 12.67
C TRP A 461 -30.58 -9.55 12.20
N LEU A 462 -29.99 -10.37 13.08
CA LEU A 462 -29.53 -11.71 12.71
C LEU A 462 -30.68 -12.66 12.35
N THR A 463 -31.88 -12.44 12.89
CA THR A 463 -33.07 -13.27 12.62
C THR A 463 -33.90 -12.79 11.42
N ALA A 464 -33.40 -11.77 10.72
CA ALA A 464 -34.09 -11.02 9.67
C ALA A 464 -33.83 -11.51 8.25
N GLY A 465 -34.87 -11.67 7.43
CA GLY A 465 -34.73 -11.76 5.97
C GLY A 465 -33.68 -12.78 5.50
N ILE A 466 -32.63 -12.31 4.81
CA ILE A 466 -31.54 -13.14 4.28
C ILE A 466 -30.45 -13.51 5.31
N MET A 467 -30.53 -12.97 6.54
CA MET A 467 -29.45 -13.04 7.53
C MET A 467 -29.21 -14.39 8.17
N PRO A 468 -30.24 -15.20 8.52
CA PRO A 468 -29.99 -16.56 9.01
C PRO A 468 -29.23 -17.42 8.00
N ARG A 469 -29.63 -17.35 6.72
CA ARG A 469 -28.97 -18.09 5.62
C ARG A 469 -27.55 -17.60 5.35
N LEU A 470 -27.30 -16.30 5.49
CA LEU A 470 -25.95 -15.77 5.34
C LEU A 470 -25.06 -16.12 6.53
N ALA A 471 -25.57 -15.99 7.76
CA ALA A 471 -24.82 -16.38 8.95
C ALA A 471 -24.39 -17.84 8.86
N GLU A 472 -25.30 -18.74 8.49
CA GLU A 472 -24.99 -20.16 8.23
C GLU A 472 -23.96 -20.34 7.11
N ALA A 473 -24.08 -19.60 6.00
CA ALA A 473 -23.11 -19.65 4.90
C ALA A 473 -21.72 -19.11 5.30
N VAL A 474 -21.67 -18.11 6.17
CA VAL A 474 -20.43 -17.51 6.70
C VAL A 474 -19.77 -18.44 7.70
N GLU A 475 -20.54 -19.07 8.58
CA GLU A 475 -20.05 -20.11 9.50
C GLU A 475 -19.51 -21.33 8.76
N ALA A 476 -20.08 -21.66 7.60
CA ALA A 476 -19.62 -22.75 6.75
C ALA A 476 -18.37 -22.41 5.90
N LEU A 477 -17.86 -21.17 5.95
CA LEU A 477 -16.63 -20.81 5.24
C LEU A 477 -15.42 -21.56 5.83
N PRO A 478 -14.43 -21.91 5.00
CA PRO A 478 -13.26 -22.68 5.43
C PRO A 478 -12.31 -21.85 6.32
N SER A 479 -12.55 -20.55 6.43
CA SER A 479 -11.81 -19.59 7.24
C SER A 479 -12.79 -18.74 8.03
N THR A 480 -12.38 -18.26 9.20
CA THR A 480 -13.15 -17.27 9.95
C THR A 480 -13.42 -16.05 9.09
N ALA A 481 -14.65 -15.55 9.08
CA ALA A 481 -14.99 -14.31 8.40
C ALA A 481 -15.91 -13.50 9.30
N GLU A 482 -15.75 -12.18 9.27
CA GLU A 482 -16.58 -11.28 10.05
C GLU A 482 -17.81 -10.86 9.25
N LEU A 483 -19.01 -11.10 9.79
CA LEU A 483 -20.26 -10.65 9.19
C LEU A 483 -20.63 -9.26 9.72
N LEU A 484 -20.75 -8.30 8.81
CA LEU A 484 -21.11 -6.91 9.10
C LEU A 484 -22.32 -6.48 8.27
N VAL A 485 -23.13 -5.58 8.84
CA VAL A 485 -24.27 -4.98 8.13
C VAL A 485 -24.10 -3.48 8.02
N THR A 486 -24.36 -2.93 6.84
CA THR A 486 -24.47 -1.49 6.63
C THR A 486 -25.87 -1.15 6.12
N GLU A 487 -26.39 0.03 6.46
CA GLU A 487 -27.71 0.47 5.98
C GLU A 487 -27.71 0.62 4.45
N SER A 488 -26.63 1.18 3.90
CA SER A 488 -26.44 1.36 2.47
C SER A 488 -24.96 1.34 2.12
N TYR A 489 -24.67 0.87 0.91
CA TYR A 489 -23.34 0.94 0.31
C TYR A 489 -23.44 1.67 -1.04
N PRO A 490 -22.49 2.55 -1.41
CA PRO A 490 -22.55 3.30 -2.66
C PRO A 490 -22.80 2.40 -3.87
N GLY A 491 -23.84 2.70 -4.65
CA GLY A 491 -24.20 1.95 -5.86
C GLY A 491 -24.71 0.52 -5.65
N ALA A 492 -24.89 0.06 -4.41
CA ALA A 492 -25.42 -1.27 -4.12
C ALA A 492 -26.95 -1.28 -4.12
N SER A 493 -27.55 -2.28 -4.77
CA SER A 493 -28.98 -2.58 -4.63
C SER A 493 -29.29 -3.21 -3.29
N ALA A 494 -30.58 -3.30 -2.94
CA ALA A 494 -31.03 -4.07 -1.78
C ALA A 494 -30.51 -5.52 -1.82
N HIS A 495 -30.21 -6.07 -0.64
CA HIS A 495 -29.68 -7.42 -0.44
C HIS A 495 -28.33 -7.71 -1.13
N THR A 496 -27.50 -6.68 -1.34
CA THR A 496 -26.15 -6.90 -1.88
C THR A 496 -25.22 -7.42 -0.78
N VAL A 497 -24.42 -8.44 -1.11
CA VAL A 497 -23.38 -9.02 -0.24
C VAL A 497 -22.02 -8.73 -0.86
N LEU A 498 -21.13 -8.08 -0.10
CA LEU A 498 -19.78 -7.73 -0.53
C LEU A 498 -18.77 -8.60 0.23
N LEU A 499 -17.86 -9.22 -0.49
CA LEU A 499 -16.71 -9.93 0.06
C LEU A 499 -15.50 -8.99 0.05
N VAL A 500 -14.95 -8.70 1.23
CA VAL A 500 -13.89 -7.70 1.43
C VAL A 500 -12.68 -8.35 2.09
N ARG A 501 -11.48 -7.99 1.62
CA ARG A 501 -10.20 -8.45 2.19
C ARG A 501 -9.84 -7.69 3.47
N PRO A 502 -8.91 -8.21 4.30
CA PRO A 502 -8.45 -7.54 5.51
C PRO A 502 -7.73 -6.21 5.24
N ASP A 503 -7.18 -6.03 4.04
CA ASP A 503 -6.58 -4.77 3.59
C ASP A 503 -7.59 -3.83 2.89
N GLY A 504 -8.89 -4.07 3.06
CA GLY A 504 -9.96 -3.17 2.61
C GLY A 504 -10.22 -3.18 1.11
N HIS A 505 -9.78 -4.20 0.37
CA HIS A 505 -10.04 -4.29 -1.08
C HIS A 505 -11.26 -5.19 -1.34
N LEU A 506 -12.14 -4.73 -2.23
CA LEU A 506 -13.31 -5.50 -2.66
C LEU A 506 -12.87 -6.72 -3.48
N VAL A 507 -13.32 -7.91 -3.12
CA VAL A 507 -13.10 -9.13 -3.92
C VAL A 507 -14.20 -9.28 -4.96
N ALA A 508 -15.46 -9.28 -4.50
CA ALA A 508 -16.65 -9.43 -5.33
C ALA A 508 -17.88 -8.87 -4.59
N ALA A 509 -18.92 -8.56 -5.36
CA ALA A 509 -20.24 -8.22 -4.84
C ALA A 509 -21.30 -9.12 -5.49
N PHE A 510 -22.25 -9.59 -4.70
CA PHE A 510 -23.29 -10.54 -5.09
C PHE A 510 -24.68 -9.98 -4.81
N ALA A 511 -25.63 -10.23 -5.71
CA ALA A 511 -27.05 -10.02 -5.48
C ALA A 511 -27.62 -11.20 -4.68
N GLY A 512 -27.91 -10.98 -3.39
CA GLY A 512 -28.37 -12.03 -2.47
C GLY A 512 -27.27 -13.01 -2.05
N VAL A 513 -27.69 -14.15 -1.49
CA VAL A 513 -26.79 -15.15 -0.90
C VAL A 513 -26.87 -16.45 -1.68
N ARG A 514 -25.80 -16.77 -2.42
CA ARG A 514 -25.58 -18.09 -3.03
C ARG A 514 -24.34 -18.72 -2.38
N PRO A 515 -24.50 -19.66 -1.43
CA PRO A 515 -23.37 -20.17 -0.63
C PRO A 515 -22.21 -20.74 -1.45
N ALA A 516 -22.49 -21.46 -2.55
CA ALA A 516 -21.45 -22.04 -3.40
C ALA A 516 -20.58 -20.96 -4.08
N GLU A 517 -21.20 -19.89 -4.55
CA GLU A 517 -20.49 -18.78 -5.21
C GLU A 517 -19.68 -17.97 -4.18
N LEU A 518 -20.26 -17.73 -3.00
CA LEU A 518 -19.57 -17.08 -1.88
C LEU A 518 -18.36 -17.90 -1.42
N PHE A 519 -18.51 -19.22 -1.29
CA PHE A 519 -17.43 -20.14 -0.93
C PHE A 519 -16.32 -20.15 -1.97
N ALA A 520 -16.67 -20.21 -3.26
CA ALA A 520 -15.70 -20.17 -4.35
C ALA A 520 -14.90 -18.86 -4.33
N ALA A 521 -15.57 -17.73 -4.08
CA ALA A 521 -14.93 -16.43 -4.01
C ALA A 521 -14.03 -16.27 -2.77
N ALA A 522 -14.49 -16.72 -1.59
CA ALA A 522 -13.69 -16.73 -0.37
C ALA A 522 -12.44 -17.59 -0.52
N ARG A 523 -12.58 -18.79 -1.10
CA ARG A 523 -11.44 -19.67 -1.38
C ARG A 523 -10.44 -19.03 -2.35
N ALA A 524 -10.91 -18.38 -3.41
CA ALA A 524 -10.04 -17.67 -4.36
C ALA A 524 -9.30 -16.49 -3.69
N ALA A 525 -10.00 -15.72 -2.85
CA ALA A 525 -9.42 -14.60 -2.09
C ALA A 525 -8.27 -15.04 -1.17
N LEU A 526 -8.30 -16.28 -0.69
CA LEU A 526 -7.27 -16.88 0.16
C LEU A 526 -6.22 -17.68 -0.61
N GLY A 527 -6.24 -17.61 -1.95
CA GLY A 527 -5.27 -18.29 -2.81
C GLY A 527 -5.49 -19.80 -2.93
N GLY A 528 -6.69 -20.30 -2.61
CA GLY A 528 -7.05 -21.69 -2.85
C GLY A 528 -7.14 -22.01 -4.35
N PRO A 529 -6.94 -23.28 -4.74
CA PRO A 529 -6.96 -23.67 -6.15
C PRO A 529 -8.33 -23.35 -6.78
N PRO A 530 -8.35 -22.94 -8.07
CA PRO A 530 -9.61 -22.80 -8.79
C PRO A 530 -10.34 -24.15 -8.75
N GLY A 531 -11.58 -24.14 -8.28
CA GLY A 531 -12.36 -25.37 -8.19
C GLY A 531 -12.55 -25.98 -9.57
N ALA A 532 -12.28 -27.28 -9.70
CA ALA A 532 -12.99 -28.07 -10.69
C ALA A 532 -14.49 -27.85 -10.45
N GLY A 533 -15.23 -27.48 -11.49
CA GLY A 533 -16.67 -27.29 -11.39
C GLY A 533 -17.30 -28.51 -10.72
N SER A 534 -18.24 -28.27 -9.82
CA SER A 534 -19.13 -29.30 -9.33
C SER A 534 -20.00 -29.79 -10.48
N ASP A 535 -19.49 -30.71 -11.28
CA ASP A 535 -20.36 -31.57 -12.08
C ASP A 535 -21.17 -32.40 -11.07
N GLY A 536 -22.49 -32.30 -11.23
CA GLY A 536 -23.46 -32.87 -10.31
C GLY A 536 -23.19 -34.34 -10.05
N GLY A 537 -23.24 -34.72 -8.77
CA GLY A 537 -23.32 -36.11 -8.37
C GLY A 537 -24.57 -36.75 -8.99
N SER A 538 -24.40 -37.44 -10.11
CA SER A 538 -25.30 -38.52 -10.49
C SER A 538 -24.98 -39.69 -9.57
N ALA A 539 -25.92 -39.95 -8.66
CA ALA A 539 -25.99 -41.19 -7.91
C ALA A 539 -26.03 -42.38 -8.87
N GLU A 540 -24.91 -43.11 -8.99
CA GLU A 540 -24.97 -44.48 -9.49
C GLU A 540 -25.35 -45.39 -8.33
N ARG A 541 -26.61 -45.82 -8.41
CA ARG A 541 -27.20 -46.91 -7.65
C ARG A 541 -26.34 -48.16 -7.84
N GLY A 542 -26.02 -48.82 -6.74
CA GLY A 542 -25.61 -50.21 -6.78
C GLY A 542 -26.79 -51.07 -7.24
N ASP A 543 -26.51 -51.98 -8.16
CA ASP A 543 -27.22 -53.24 -8.34
C ASP A 543 -26.18 -54.34 -8.56
N GLY A 544 -26.41 -55.47 -7.91
CA GLY A 544 -25.45 -56.54 -7.72
C GLY A 544 -25.40 -57.64 -8.78
N GLU A 545 -24.40 -58.49 -8.59
CA GLU A 545 -24.28 -59.92 -8.91
C GLU A 545 -24.67 -60.47 -10.30
N SER A 546 -23.65 -60.97 -10.99
CA SER A 546 -23.51 -62.31 -11.61
C SER A 546 -22.28 -62.24 -12.54
N GLY A 547 -21.37 -63.19 -12.70
CA GLY A 547 -21.35 -64.63 -12.47
C GLY A 547 -20.60 -65.23 -13.67
N ASP A 548 -19.43 -65.83 -13.43
CA ASP A 548 -18.68 -66.82 -14.24
C ASP A 548 -18.24 -66.53 -15.69
N GLY A 549 -17.02 -67.01 -16.02
CA GLY A 549 -16.68 -67.39 -17.40
C GLY A 549 -15.20 -67.30 -17.81
N LYS A 550 -14.46 -68.41 -17.68
CA LYS A 550 -13.12 -68.69 -18.23
C LYS A 550 -12.95 -68.41 -19.74
N SER A 551 -11.74 -68.07 -20.18
CA SER A 551 -10.80 -68.93 -20.95
C SER A 551 -9.86 -68.15 -21.89
N ASP A 552 -8.57 -68.55 -21.87
CA ASP A 552 -7.55 -68.70 -22.92
C ASP A 552 -7.58 -67.80 -24.18
N GLY A 553 -6.49 -67.31 -24.76
CA GLY A 553 -5.07 -67.62 -24.69
C GLY A 553 -4.35 -66.98 -25.89
N ASP A 554 -3.02 -67.14 -25.93
CA ASP A 554 -2.10 -66.89 -27.06
C ASP A 554 -1.83 -65.45 -27.53
N GLU A 555 -0.67 -65.07 -28.04
CA GLU A 555 0.73 -65.51 -27.93
C GLU A 555 1.54 -64.51 -28.80
N ARG A 556 2.83 -64.32 -28.46
CA ARG A 556 3.95 -63.87 -29.33
C ARG A 556 4.07 -62.41 -29.78
N GLY A 557 5.29 -61.89 -29.64
CA GLY A 557 5.79 -60.80 -30.50
C GLY A 557 6.97 -60.01 -29.95
N ALA A 558 8.17 -60.60 -29.96
CA ALA A 558 9.41 -60.00 -29.48
C ALA A 558 9.93 -58.81 -30.32
N ALA A 559 10.69 -57.93 -29.66
CA ALA A 559 12.10 -57.60 -29.97
C ALA A 559 12.49 -56.11 -30.14
N ARG A 560 13.49 -55.75 -29.30
CA ARG A 560 14.70 -54.95 -29.56
C ARG A 560 14.64 -53.40 -29.66
N ALA A 561 15.30 -52.79 -28.68
CA ALA A 561 16.04 -51.52 -28.77
C ALA A 561 17.25 -51.62 -29.73
N PRO A 562 17.83 -50.47 -30.16
CA PRO A 562 19.02 -49.97 -29.46
C PRO A 562 19.12 -48.42 -29.37
N GLY A 563 19.97 -47.94 -28.45
CA GLY A 563 20.34 -46.53 -28.27
C GLY A 563 21.48 -46.03 -29.21
N PRO A 564 22.32 -45.08 -28.77
CA PRO A 564 22.25 -43.67 -29.19
C PRO A 564 23.43 -43.24 -30.10
N ARG A 565 23.36 -42.03 -30.69
CA ARG A 565 24.50 -41.37 -31.34
C ARG A 565 24.57 -39.87 -31.04
N GLU A 566 25.64 -39.48 -30.34
CA GLU A 566 26.24 -38.15 -30.38
C GLU A 566 26.81 -37.84 -31.77
N ARG A 567 26.80 -36.56 -32.17
CA ARG A 567 27.90 -35.95 -32.96
C ARG A 567 28.12 -34.50 -32.56
N VAL A 568 29.40 -34.22 -32.37
CA VAL A 568 30.12 -32.97 -32.09
C VAL A 568 30.49 -32.25 -33.40
N HIS A 569 30.90 -30.97 -33.28
CA HIS A 569 31.56 -30.03 -34.22
C HIS A 569 30.67 -28.96 -34.88
N ALA A 570 31.09 -27.69 -35.02
CA ALA A 570 32.34 -27.01 -34.70
C ALA A 570 32.16 -25.48 -34.63
N ASP A 571 33.13 -24.91 -33.93
CA ASP A 571 33.55 -23.52 -33.76
C ASP A 571 33.77 -22.75 -35.09
N ARG A 572 33.45 -21.44 -35.12
CA ARG A 572 34.22 -20.45 -35.89
C ARG A 572 33.98 -19.01 -35.43
N THR A 573 35.03 -18.51 -34.82
CA THR A 573 35.42 -17.12 -34.58
C THR A 573 35.54 -16.31 -35.88
N ALA A 574 35.17 -15.02 -35.85
CA ALA A 574 35.86 -13.94 -36.57
C ALA A 574 35.52 -12.57 -35.95
N ARG A 575 36.57 -11.91 -35.43
CA ARG A 575 36.63 -10.48 -35.07
C ARG A 575 36.96 -9.64 -36.33
N ILE A 576 36.90 -8.32 -36.12
CA ILE A 576 37.54 -7.18 -36.83
C ILE A 576 36.54 -6.40 -37.69
N ASN A 577 36.02 -5.27 -37.17
CA ASN A 577 36.66 -3.95 -37.06
C ASN A 577 35.93 -3.10 -36.01
#